data_AF-A0A6M3JME5-F1
#
_entry.id   AF-A0A6M3JME5-F1
#
_cell.length_a   1.000
_cell.length_b   1.000
_cell.length_c   1.000
_cell.angle_alpha   90.00
_cell.angle_beta   90.00
_cell.angle_gamma   90.00
#
_symmetry.space_group_name_H-M   'P 1'
#
loop_
_entity.id
_entity.type
_entity.pdbx_description
1 polymer ?
#
loop_
_entity_poly.entity_id
_entity_poly.type
_entity_poly.pdbx_seq_one_letter_code
_entity_poly.pdbx_strand_id
1 'polypeptide(L)'
;MSKYAGSEWIKVSLKKKVSPLGENVADLLGDVFFGIYHLSTPALCRVEWDDIEVILLTVSYKPMATVDGDELTRLVVGCHDRMLRMDMKAVAPNRLRLMFHQRQRDGDFYHRCPTMEAHLEQIRAHQMEYVTTSSSALDKGEEKHDG
;
A
#
# COMPACT_ATOMS: atom_id res chain seq x y z
N MET A 1 -2.87 18.96 0.61
CA MET A 1 -3.76 18.77 1.78
C MET A 1 -4.79 17.73 1.42
N SER A 2 -5.04 16.74 2.29
CA SER A 2 -6.11 15.75 2.11
C SER A 2 -7.47 16.45 1.97
N LYS A 3 -8.33 15.95 1.08
CA LYS A 3 -9.71 16.48 0.94
C LYS A 3 -10.59 16.06 2.12
N TYR A 4 -10.28 14.91 2.70
CA TYR A 4 -11.06 14.29 3.77
C TYR A 4 -10.37 14.45 5.12
N ALA A 5 -11.13 14.23 6.20
CA ALA A 5 -10.58 14.26 7.54
C ALA A 5 -9.48 13.20 7.71
N GLY A 6 -8.28 13.63 8.10
CA GLY A 6 -7.10 12.78 8.29
C GLY A 6 -6.42 13.09 9.62
N SER A 7 -5.18 13.56 9.56
CA SER A 7 -4.33 13.87 10.72
C SER A 7 -4.96 14.85 11.72
N GLU A 8 -5.63 15.90 11.25
CA GLU A 8 -6.30 16.88 12.12
C GLU A 8 -7.41 16.24 12.97
N TRP A 9 -8.12 15.24 12.43
CA TRP A 9 -9.12 14.52 13.21
C TRP A 9 -8.46 13.71 14.34
N ILE A 10 -7.30 13.09 14.10
CA ILE A 10 -6.54 12.39 15.15
C ILE A 10 -6.12 13.37 16.25
N LYS A 11 -5.59 14.54 15.88
CA LYS A 11 -5.16 15.58 16.83
C LYS A 11 -6.32 16.09 17.67
N VAL A 12 -7.46 16.40 17.06
CA VAL A 12 -8.61 17.00 17.74
C VAL A 12 -9.42 15.96 18.51
N SER A 13 -9.82 14.87 17.85
CA SER A 13 -10.74 13.88 18.41
C SER A 13 -10.06 12.88 19.34
N LEU A 14 -8.83 12.44 19.01
CA LEU A 14 -8.08 11.50 19.87
C LEU A 14 -7.10 12.21 20.80
N LYS A 15 -6.88 13.53 20.63
CA LYS A 15 -5.94 14.33 21.45
C LYS A 15 -4.53 13.75 21.49
N LYS A 16 -4.09 13.16 20.37
CA LYS A 16 -2.77 12.55 20.24
C LYS A 16 -1.79 13.50 19.53
N LYS A 17 -0.52 13.39 19.90
CA LYS A 17 0.59 13.92 19.10
C LYS A 17 0.72 13.07 17.83
N VAL A 18 1.12 13.70 16.73
CA VAL A 18 1.26 13.07 15.43
C VAL A 18 2.59 13.53 14.83
N SER A 19 3.42 12.58 14.38
CA SER A 19 4.68 12.86 13.68
C SER A 19 4.41 13.25 12.22
N PRO A 20 5.41 13.78 11.48
CA PRO A 20 5.25 14.01 10.03
C PRO A 20 4.85 12.75 9.25
N LEU A 21 5.41 11.58 9.61
CA LEU A 21 4.99 10.30 9.04
C LEU A 21 3.55 9.96 9.44
N GLY A 22 3.21 10.12 10.71
CA GLY A 22 1.85 9.93 11.21
C GLY A 22 0.83 10.80 10.50
N GLU A 23 1.18 12.06 10.20
CA GLU A 23 0.33 12.99 9.45
C GLU A 23 0.11 12.49 8.02
N ASN A 24 1.19 12.13 7.33
CA ASN A 24 1.12 11.64 5.95
C ASN A 24 0.28 10.36 5.85
N VAL A 25 0.45 9.43 6.81
CA VAL A 25 -0.34 8.19 6.88
C VAL A 25 -1.79 8.46 7.24
N ALA A 26 -2.07 9.32 8.22
CA ALA A 26 -3.44 9.65 8.60
C ALA A 26 -4.21 10.33 7.46
N ASP A 27 -3.54 11.21 6.72
CA ASP A 27 -4.11 11.87 5.54
C ASP A 27 -4.35 10.89 4.39
N LEU A 28 -3.41 9.97 4.13
CA LEU A 28 -3.61 8.87 3.18
C LEU A 28 -4.85 8.05 3.55
N LEU A 29 -4.98 7.64 4.81
CA LEU A 29 -6.13 6.86 5.28
C LEU A 29 -7.43 7.68 5.16
N GLY A 30 -7.38 8.99 5.39
CA GLY A 30 -8.47 9.91 5.12
C GLY A 30 -8.93 9.86 3.66
N ASP A 31 -8.00 9.96 2.71
CA ASP A 31 -8.31 9.90 1.28
C ASP A 31 -8.84 8.53 0.85
N VAL A 32 -8.26 7.44 1.37
CA VAL A 32 -8.65 6.05 1.03
C VAL A 32 -10.02 5.68 1.60
N PHE A 33 -10.38 6.16 2.78
CA PHE A 33 -11.64 5.78 3.44
C PHE A 33 -12.69 6.90 3.42
N PHE A 34 -12.47 7.97 2.65
CA PHE A 34 -13.31 9.16 2.60
C PHE A 34 -13.52 9.83 3.97
N GLY A 35 -12.50 9.74 4.83
CA GLY A 35 -12.49 10.19 6.21
C GLY A 35 -11.90 9.11 7.12
N ILE A 36 -10.88 9.45 7.90
CA ILE A 36 -10.20 8.50 8.78
C ILE A 36 -11.12 7.93 9.86
N TYR A 37 -12.16 8.67 10.25
CA TYR A 37 -13.17 8.25 11.22
C TYR A 37 -14.08 7.13 10.71
N HIS A 38 -14.01 6.77 9.42
CA HIS A 38 -14.64 5.55 8.90
C HIS A 38 -13.87 4.27 9.27
N LEU A 39 -12.66 4.41 9.80
CA LEU A 39 -11.94 3.31 10.43
C LEU A 39 -12.39 3.14 11.89
N SER A 40 -12.16 1.95 12.43
CA SER A 40 -12.49 1.63 13.81
C SER A 40 -11.76 2.56 14.79
N THR A 41 -12.49 3.38 15.55
CA THR A 41 -11.91 4.25 16.59
C THR A 41 -11.01 3.48 17.57
N PRO A 42 -11.40 2.29 18.09
CA PRO A 42 -10.49 1.46 18.89
C PRO A 42 -9.19 1.04 18.18
N ALA A 43 -9.19 0.90 16.85
CA ALA A 43 -7.96 0.65 16.10
C ALA A 43 -7.10 1.92 16.04
N LEU A 44 -7.69 3.07 15.70
CA LEU A 44 -7.00 4.36 15.62
C LEU A 44 -6.39 4.78 16.97
N CYS A 45 -7.08 4.49 18.09
CA CYS A 45 -6.57 4.75 19.43
C CYS A 45 -5.34 3.90 19.80
N ARG A 46 -5.13 2.75 19.15
CA ARG A 46 -3.99 1.86 19.43
C ARG A 46 -2.75 2.17 18.60
N VAL A 47 -2.88 3.01 17.57
CA VAL A 47 -1.75 3.45 16.76
C VAL A 47 -0.89 4.43 17.55
N GLU A 48 0.42 4.24 17.51
CA GLU A 48 1.46 5.18 17.97
C GLU A 48 1.71 6.20 16.87
N TRP A 49 0.94 7.29 16.87
CA TRP A 49 0.93 8.28 15.77
C TRP A 49 2.14 9.22 15.77
N ASP A 50 2.89 9.27 16.87
CA ASP A 50 4.09 10.09 17.03
C ASP A 50 5.40 9.34 16.73
N ASP A 51 5.32 8.06 16.33
CA ASP A 51 6.45 7.31 15.81
C ASP A 51 6.92 7.92 14.47
N ILE A 52 8.23 8.13 14.35
CA ILE A 52 8.88 8.77 13.20
C ILE A 52 9.35 7.77 12.14
N GLU A 53 9.50 6.49 12.50
CA GLU A 53 10.07 5.44 11.66
C GLU A 53 8.99 4.54 11.05
N VAL A 54 7.93 4.25 11.80
CA VAL A 54 6.89 3.30 11.39
C VAL A 54 5.52 3.65 11.94
N ILE A 55 4.48 3.49 11.12
CA ILE A 55 3.08 3.56 11.58
C ILE A 55 2.42 2.20 11.37
N LEU A 56 1.86 1.65 12.45
CA LEU A 56 1.22 0.33 12.46
C LEU A 56 -0.28 0.47 12.74
N LEU A 57 -1.10 0.11 11.76
CA LEU A 57 -2.56 0.09 11.91
C LEU A 57 -3.10 -1.34 11.71
N THR A 58 -3.80 -1.87 12.71
CA THR A 58 -4.56 -3.11 12.53
C THR A 58 -6.02 -2.82 12.21
N VAL A 59 -6.44 -3.18 11.00
CA VAL A 59 -7.84 -3.10 10.56
C VAL A 59 -8.52 -4.45 10.76
N SER A 60 -9.77 -4.40 11.24
CA SER A 60 -10.67 -5.56 11.25
C SER A 60 -11.17 -5.84 9.82
N TYR A 61 -11.65 -7.05 9.59
CA TYR A 61 -12.12 -7.52 8.27
C TYR A 61 -12.98 -6.49 7.57
N LYS A 62 -12.38 -5.90 6.56
CA LYS A 62 -13.00 -5.10 5.52
C LYS A 62 -12.46 -5.67 4.21
N PRO A 63 -13.33 -6.26 3.36
CA PRO A 63 -12.92 -6.62 2.01
C PRO A 63 -12.32 -5.37 1.33
N MET A 64 -11.14 -5.51 0.76
CA MET A 64 -10.52 -4.47 -0.07
C MET A 64 -10.36 -5.09 -1.44
N ALA A 65 -11.20 -4.68 -2.39
CA ALA A 65 -11.13 -5.16 -3.76
C ALA A 65 -10.40 -4.14 -4.63
N THR A 66 -10.03 -4.56 -5.84
CA THR A 66 -9.35 -3.67 -6.79
C THR A 66 -10.31 -2.78 -7.57
N VAL A 67 -11.60 -3.12 -7.62
CA VAL A 67 -12.60 -2.41 -8.44
C VAL A 67 -13.87 -2.07 -7.65
N ASP A 68 -14.51 -3.07 -7.05
CA ASP A 68 -15.75 -2.94 -6.28
C ASP A 68 -15.45 -2.65 -4.80
N GLY A 69 -15.42 -1.37 -4.43
CA GLY A 69 -14.75 -0.99 -3.19
C GLY A 69 -13.25 -0.96 -3.44
N ASP A 70 -12.84 0.01 -4.25
CA ASP A 70 -11.49 0.26 -4.76
C ASP A 70 -10.52 0.79 -3.69
N GLU A 71 -10.80 0.59 -2.40
CA GLU A 71 -9.91 1.02 -1.33
C GLU A 71 -8.51 0.41 -1.46
N LEU A 72 -8.39 -0.83 -1.96
CA LEU A 72 -7.08 -1.44 -2.22
C LEU A 72 -6.31 -0.64 -3.28
N THR A 73 -6.99 -0.31 -4.38
CA THR A 73 -6.39 0.44 -5.49
C THR A 73 -6.01 1.85 -5.06
N ARG A 74 -6.90 2.55 -4.34
CA ARG A 74 -6.62 3.89 -3.79
C ARG A 74 -5.47 3.87 -2.80
N LEU A 75 -5.38 2.83 -1.96
CA LEU A 75 -4.28 2.67 -1.02
C LEU A 75 -2.94 2.49 -1.75
N VAL A 76 -2.91 1.65 -2.78
CA VAL A 76 -1.71 1.41 -3.59
C VAL A 76 -1.27 2.68 -4.31
N VAL A 77 -2.18 3.39 -5.00
CA VAL A 77 -1.88 4.66 -5.67
C VAL A 77 -1.40 5.72 -4.68
N GLY A 78 -2.17 5.95 -3.61
CA GLY A 78 -1.85 6.98 -2.61
C GLY A 78 -0.53 6.73 -1.89
N CYS A 79 -0.13 5.47 -1.68
CA CYS A 79 1.18 5.13 -1.13
C CYS A 79 2.31 5.59 -2.07
N HIS A 80 2.19 5.33 -3.37
CA HIS A 80 3.19 5.75 -4.36
C HIS A 80 3.31 7.28 -4.47
N ASP A 81 2.18 7.99 -4.47
CA ASP A 81 2.16 9.45 -4.57
C ASP A 81 2.82 10.10 -3.34
N ARG A 82 2.56 9.55 -2.15
CA ARG A 82 3.06 10.04 -0.87
C ARG A 82 4.43 9.49 -0.46
N MET A 83 5.04 8.66 -1.32
CA MET A 83 6.30 7.97 -1.04
C MET A 83 6.25 7.15 0.26
N LEU A 84 5.15 6.44 0.48
CA LEU A 84 4.97 5.53 1.61
C LEU A 84 5.16 4.09 1.13
N ARG A 85 6.10 3.36 1.75
CA ARG A 85 6.17 1.90 1.58
C ARG A 85 5.19 1.28 2.56
N MET A 86 4.13 0.69 2.02
CA MET A 86 3.16 -0.07 2.80
C MET A 86 3.43 -1.58 2.68
N ASP A 87 3.33 -2.27 3.81
CA ASP A 87 3.31 -3.71 3.92
C ASP A 87 1.99 -4.17 4.56
N MET A 88 1.48 -5.34 4.15
CA MET A 88 0.25 -5.92 4.67
C MET A 88 0.51 -7.32 5.21
N LYS A 89 0.14 -7.55 6.47
CA LYS A 89 0.35 -8.84 7.14
C LYS A 89 -0.91 -9.32 7.86
N ALA A 90 -1.23 -10.60 7.75
CA ALA A 90 -2.24 -11.24 8.58
C ALA A 90 -1.78 -11.31 10.04
N VAL A 91 -2.62 -10.86 10.97
CA VAL A 91 -2.30 -10.89 12.42
C VAL A 91 -3.17 -11.90 13.18
N ALA A 92 -4.43 -12.04 12.78
CA ALA A 92 -5.39 -12.98 13.35
C ALA A 92 -6.49 -13.23 12.31
N PRO A 93 -7.37 -14.23 12.50
CA PRO A 93 -8.57 -14.35 11.68
C PRO A 93 -9.29 -13.01 11.60
N ASN A 94 -9.63 -12.58 10.39
CA ASN A 94 -10.34 -11.33 10.13
C ASN A 94 -9.59 -10.06 10.60
N ARG A 95 -8.25 -10.09 10.68
CA ARG A 95 -7.43 -8.92 11.03
C ARG A 95 -6.18 -8.79 10.16
N LEU A 96 -6.02 -7.62 9.54
CA LEU A 96 -4.86 -7.25 8.75
C LEU A 96 -4.12 -6.10 9.45
N ARG A 97 -2.78 -6.17 9.45
CA ARG A 97 -1.92 -5.06 9.84
C ARG A 97 -1.35 -4.42 8.60
N LEU A 98 -1.58 -3.12 8.50
CA LEU A 98 -0.93 -2.21 7.56
C LEU A 98 0.26 -1.58 8.27
N MET A 99 1.43 -1.65 7.66
CA MET A 99 2.67 -1.09 8.18
C MET A 99 3.24 -0.12 7.16
N PHE A 100 3.46 1.13 7.58
CA PHE A 100 3.90 2.22 6.71
C PHE A 100 5.27 2.73 7.13
N HIS A 101 6.12 2.99 6.14
CA HIS A 101 7.37 3.72 6.33
C HIS A 101 7.51 4.83 5.29
N GLN A 102 8.08 5.96 5.69
CA GLN A 102 8.47 7.00 4.74
C GLN A 102 9.60 6.51 3.84
N ARG A 103 9.51 6.86 2.56
CA ARG A 103 10.53 6.63 1.55
C ARG A 103 10.80 7.91 0.80
N GLN A 104 11.82 7.83 -0.04
CA GLN A 104 12.21 8.85 -1.01
C GLN A 104 11.94 8.32 -2.41
N ARG A 105 11.86 9.19 -3.41
CA ARG A 105 11.53 8.79 -4.79
C ARG A 105 12.59 7.84 -5.37
N ASP A 106 13.86 8.17 -5.13
CA ASP A 106 15.04 7.51 -5.71
C ASP A 106 15.95 6.88 -4.64
N GLY A 107 17.01 6.20 -5.06
CA GLY A 107 18.01 5.55 -4.20
C GLY A 107 17.91 4.03 -4.23
N ASP A 108 18.45 3.39 -3.19
CA ASP A 108 18.52 1.93 -3.12
C ASP A 108 17.14 1.29 -3.03
N PHE A 109 17.06 0.02 -3.43
CA PHE A 109 15.82 -0.76 -3.49
C PHE A 109 14.98 -0.69 -2.20
N TYR A 110 15.62 -0.68 -1.04
CA TYR A 110 14.94 -0.65 0.27
C TYR A 110 14.47 0.75 0.69
N HIS A 111 15.01 1.82 0.09
CA HIS A 111 14.77 3.21 0.45
C HIS A 111 13.93 3.98 -0.57
N ARG A 112 13.87 3.50 -1.82
CA ARG A 112 13.10 4.14 -2.89
C ARG A 112 11.62 3.77 -2.88
N CYS A 113 10.80 4.67 -3.43
CA CYS A 113 9.39 4.45 -3.75
C CYS A 113 9.12 5.11 -5.10
N PRO A 114 9.12 4.35 -6.21
CA PRO A 114 8.91 4.90 -7.55
C PRO A 114 7.51 5.53 -7.67
N THR A 115 7.24 6.27 -8.74
CA THR A 115 5.85 6.66 -9.06
C THR A 115 5.03 5.44 -9.46
N MET A 116 3.70 5.57 -9.49
CA MET A 116 2.84 4.48 -9.94
C MET A 116 3.15 4.11 -11.39
N GLU A 117 3.35 5.09 -12.26
CA GLU A 117 3.61 4.90 -13.69
C GLU A 117 4.91 4.13 -13.92
N ALA A 118 6.00 4.56 -13.27
CA ALA A 118 7.29 3.88 -13.38
C ALA A 118 7.22 2.46 -12.81
N HIS A 119 6.46 2.24 -11.74
CA HIS A 119 6.28 0.90 -11.18
C HIS A 119 5.44 0.00 -12.11
N LEU A 120 4.39 0.54 -12.73
CA LEU A 120 3.56 -0.18 -13.70
C LEU A 120 4.38 -0.60 -14.93
N GLU A 121 5.25 0.27 -15.43
CA GLU A 121 6.18 -0.07 -16.52
C GLU A 121 7.07 -1.25 -16.14
N GLN A 122 7.66 -1.24 -14.94
CA GLN A 122 8.50 -2.33 -14.43
C GLN A 122 7.72 -3.65 -14.29
N ILE A 123 6.52 -3.62 -13.71
CA ILE A 123 5.67 -4.80 -13.55
C ILE A 123 5.29 -5.40 -14.90
N ARG A 124 4.90 -4.56 -15.86
CA ARG A 124 4.51 -5.00 -17.21
C ARG A 124 5.69 -5.57 -18.00
N ALA A 125 6.86 -4.94 -17.90
CA ALA A 125 8.07 -5.44 -18.54
C ALA A 125 8.41 -6.86 -18.04
N HIS A 126 8.33 -7.07 -16.73
CA HIS A 126 8.58 -8.38 -16.12
C HIS A 126 7.58 -9.44 -16.59
N GLN A 127 6.30 -9.10 -16.68
CA GLN A 127 5.26 -10.02 -17.19
C GLN A 127 5.49 -10.40 -18.65
N MET A 128 5.93 -9.45 -19.49
CA MET A 128 6.23 -9.70 -20.91
C MET A 128 7.43 -10.64 -21.09
N GLU A 129 8.48 -10.48 -20.28
CA GLU A 129 9.65 -11.36 -20.30
C GLU A 129 9.27 -12.82 -20.04
N TYR A 130 8.39 -13.07 -19.06
CA TYR A 130 7.85 -14.42 -18.80
C TYR A 130 7.10 -15.01 -19.99
N VAL A 131 6.33 -14.20 -20.73
CA VAL A 131 5.58 -14.68 -21.91
C VAL A 131 6.54 -15.08 -23.02
N THR A 132 7.57 -14.28 -23.30
CA THR A 132 8.56 -14.60 -24.35
C THR A 132 9.39 -15.83 -24.00
N THR A 133 9.86 -15.97 -22.76
CA THR A 133 10.64 -17.14 -22.34
C THR A 133 9.79 -18.41 -22.32
N SER A 134 8.53 -18.34 -21.87
CA SER A 134 7.61 -19.49 -21.86
C SER A 134 7.15 -19.90 -23.26
N SER A 135 6.97 -18.95 -24.18
CA SER A 135 6.67 -19.25 -25.59
C SER A 135 7.85 -19.92 -26.30
N SER A 136 9.09 -19.52 -26.00
CA SER A 136 10.29 -20.12 -26.59
C SER A 136 10.61 -21.54 -26.08
N ALA A 137 10.07 -21.93 -24.93
CA ALA A 137 10.22 -23.26 -24.36
C ALA A 137 9.23 -24.27 -24.97
N LEU A 138 8.08 -23.81 -25.46
CA LEU A 138 7.09 -24.65 -26.15
C LEU A 138 7.47 -24.93 -27.61
N ASP A 139 8.25 -24.03 -28.23
CA ASP A 139 8.66 -24.12 -29.65
C ASP A 139 9.85 -25.08 -29.89
N LYS A 140 10.42 -25.68 -28.83
CA LYS A 140 11.54 -26.64 -28.92
C LYS A 140 11.11 -28.10 -28.72
N GLY A 141 9.81 -28.38 -28.73
CA GLY A 141 9.25 -29.71 -28.45
C GLY A 141 8.86 -30.59 -29.65
N GLU A 142 8.88 -30.06 -30.87
CA GLU A 142 8.45 -30.80 -32.08
C GLU A 142 9.62 -31.06 -33.05
N GLU A 143 10.65 -31.79 -32.61
CA GLU A 143 11.47 -32.52 -33.57
C GLU A 143 11.82 -33.91 -33.04
N LYS A 144 11.36 -34.91 -33.82
CA LYS A 144 11.80 -36.32 -33.92
C LYS A 144 10.94 -37.35 -33.17
N HIS A 145 10.11 -38.05 -33.96
CA HIS A 145 10.35 -39.46 -34.22
C HIS A 145 9.61 -39.92 -35.49
N ASP A 146 10.30 -39.91 -36.63
CA ASP A 146 9.99 -40.78 -37.76
C ASP A 146 10.89 -42.01 -37.66
N GLY A 147 10.28 -43.20 -37.65
CA GLY A 147 10.92 -44.51 -37.68
C GLY A 147 9.96 -45.55 -38.22
#